data_AF-A0A093XC13-F1
#
_entry.id   AF-A0A093XC13-F1
#
_cell.length_a   1.000
_cell.length_b   1.000
_cell.length_c   1.000
_cell.angle_alpha   90.00
_cell.angle_beta   90.00
_cell.angle_gamma   90.00
#
_symmetry.space_group_name_H-M   'P 1'
#
loop_
_entity.id
_entity.type
_entity.pdbx_description
1 polymer ?
#
loop_
_entity_poly.entity_id
_entity_poly.type
_entity_poly.pdbx_seq_one_letter_code
_entity_poly.pdbx_strand_id
1 'polypeptide(L)'
;MVVYSFYIFDRHTECIFSKLWARQDNPSSIAGPGHTKGRPVSDSSSISNDVTVDLGPARARPARLSAKDDAKLIFGTIFSLRNMVRKLGGDDDNFISYRTGQYKLHYYETLTNIKFVMLTDTQSLNMRNVLHQIYVNLYVEFVVKNPLSPVEHPGGEGVANELFELALDQFVKGVV
;
A
#
# COMPACT_ATOMS: atom_id res chain seq x y z
N MET A 1 1.19 12.67 15.18
CA MET A 1 0.76 12.18 13.85
C MET A 1 0.47 10.68 13.92
N VAL A 2 -0.20 10.01 12.97
CA VAL A 2 -0.34 8.54 13.01
C VAL A 2 0.06 7.94 11.67
N VAL A 3 0.91 6.91 11.72
CA VAL A 3 1.24 6.06 10.57
C VAL A 3 0.44 4.76 10.72
N TYR A 4 -0.39 4.46 9.72
CA TYR A 4 -1.23 3.27 9.72
C TYR A 4 -0.45 2.06 9.24
N SER A 5 0.10 2.15 8.01
CA SER A 5 0.81 1.07 7.37
C SER A 5 1.90 1.58 6.42
N PHE A 6 2.84 0.70 6.11
CA PHE A 6 3.96 0.94 5.21
C PHE A 6 4.22 -0.29 4.35
N TYR A 7 4.53 -0.05 3.08
CA TYR A 7 4.78 -1.09 2.09
C TYR A 7 6.02 -0.75 1.27
N ILE A 8 6.75 -1.80 0.87
CA ILE A 8 7.81 -1.71 -0.13
C ILE A 8 7.45 -2.66 -1.26
N PHE A 9 7.44 -2.12 -2.49
CA PHE A 9 7.28 -2.89 -3.70
C PHE A 9 8.57 -2.87 -4.51
N ASP A 10 8.91 -4.03 -5.06
CA ASP A 10 10.06 -4.17 -5.94
C ASP A 10 9.74 -3.71 -7.39
N ARG A 11 10.75 -3.70 -8.27
CA ARG A 11 10.63 -3.43 -9.71
C ARG A 11 9.65 -4.38 -10.38
N HIS A 12 9.56 -5.63 -9.91
CA HIS A 12 8.65 -6.64 -10.45
C HIS A 12 7.20 -6.49 -9.96
N THR A 13 6.87 -5.39 -9.27
CA THR A 13 5.53 -5.09 -8.75
C THR A 13 5.07 -6.02 -7.62
N GLU A 14 6.01 -6.77 -7.04
CA GLU A 14 5.75 -7.63 -5.89
C GLU A 14 5.91 -6.85 -4.59
N CYS A 15 5.01 -7.11 -3.63
CA CYS A 15 5.13 -6.58 -2.29
C CYS A 15 6.19 -7.39 -1.54
N ILE A 16 7.35 -6.78 -1.29
CA ILE A 16 8.48 -7.41 -0.62
C ILE A 16 8.51 -7.11 0.88
N PHE A 17 7.78 -6.09 1.33
CA PHE A 17 7.64 -5.77 2.74
C PHE A 17 6.31 -5.08 3.02
N SER A 18 5.67 -5.44 4.13
CA SER A 18 4.46 -4.78 4.62
C SER A 18 4.46 -4.73 6.14
N LYS A 19 4.19 -3.56 6.71
CA LYS A 19 4.05 -3.38 8.16
C LYS A 19 2.81 -2.57 8.49
N LEU A 20 2.11 -2.98 9.54
CA LEU A 20 0.90 -2.35 10.05
C LEU A 20 1.13 -1.97 11.52
N TRP A 21 1.01 -0.68 11.85
CA TRP A 21 1.15 -0.19 13.24
C TRP A 21 -0.20 0.04 13.90
N ALA A 22 -1.07 0.81 13.24
CA ALA A 22 -2.36 1.17 13.77
C ALA A 22 -3.45 0.66 12.83
N ARG A 23 -4.40 -0.09 13.40
CA ARG A 23 -5.64 -0.40 12.68
C ARG A 23 -6.42 0.89 12.51
N GLN A 24 -6.87 1.13 11.30
CA GLN A 24 -7.97 2.05 11.10
C GLN A 24 -9.21 1.41 11.72
N ASP A 25 -9.49 1.78 12.97
CA ASP A 25 -10.72 1.40 13.66
C ASP A 25 -11.84 2.19 13.02
N ASN A 26 -12.54 1.53 12.12
CA ASN A 26 -13.75 2.05 11.53
C ASN A 26 -14.90 1.67 12.50
N PRO A 27 -15.55 2.64 13.20
CA PRO A 27 -16.60 2.36 14.17
C PRO A 27 -17.89 1.73 13.59
N SER A 28 -17.92 1.40 12.29
CA SER A 28 -19.01 0.69 11.63
C SER A 28 -18.81 -0.83 11.56
N SER A 29 -17.86 -1.40 12.32
CA SER A 29 -17.59 -2.84 12.35
C SER A 29 -18.01 -3.51 13.67
N ILE A 30 -19.27 -3.33 14.06
CA ILE A 30 -19.93 -4.28 14.98
C ILE A 30 -20.42 -5.45 14.12
N ALA A 31 -19.64 -6.52 14.08
CA ALA A 31 -19.97 -7.74 13.35
C ALA A 31 -20.93 -8.62 14.15
N GLY A 32 -22.11 -8.91 13.60
CA GLY A 32 -22.90 -10.10 13.95
C GLY A 32 -22.31 -11.36 13.29
N PRO A 33 -22.64 -12.58 13.78
CA PRO A 33 -21.92 -13.79 13.40
C PRO A 33 -22.44 -14.42 12.09
N GLY A 34 -21.49 -14.86 11.26
CA GLY A 34 -21.60 -16.03 10.36
C GLY A 34 -22.14 -15.80 8.94
N HIS A 35 -21.32 -16.07 7.92
CA HIS A 35 -21.43 -17.25 7.04
C HIS A 35 -20.38 -17.18 5.91
N THR A 36 -19.59 -18.24 5.79
CA THR A 36 -18.68 -18.50 4.67
C THR A 36 -19.46 -18.82 3.40
N LYS A 37 -19.20 -18.14 2.27
CA LYS A 37 -19.43 -18.68 0.91
C LYS A 37 -18.52 -17.99 -0.11
N GLY A 38 -17.91 -18.82 -0.96
CA GLY A 38 -16.84 -18.49 -1.88
C GLY A 38 -17.20 -17.53 -3.02
N ARG A 39 -16.14 -17.03 -3.64
CA ARG A 39 -16.07 -16.08 -4.77
C ARG A 39 -16.59 -16.71 -6.08
N PRO A 40 -17.37 -15.99 -6.91
CA PRO A 40 -17.51 -16.35 -8.31
C PRO A 40 -16.36 -15.78 -9.14
N VAL A 41 -15.89 -16.60 -10.08
CA VAL A 41 -14.95 -16.31 -11.15
C VAL A 41 -15.62 -15.34 -12.14
N SER A 42 -14.93 -14.29 -12.57
CA SER A 42 -15.42 -13.40 -13.62
C SER A 42 -15.06 -14.00 -14.98
N ASP A 43 -16.04 -14.68 -15.59
CA ASP A 43 -16.05 -14.96 -17.02
C ASP A 43 -16.43 -13.69 -17.79
N SER A 44 -15.70 -13.46 -18.88
CA SER A 44 -15.97 -12.42 -19.86
C SER A 44 -17.17 -12.79 -20.73
N SER A 45 -18.19 -11.93 -20.84
CA SER A 45 -18.79 -11.51 -22.13
C SER A 45 -20.11 -10.73 -21.99
N SER A 46 -20.32 -9.91 -23.03
CA SER A 46 -21.59 -9.42 -23.59
C SER A 46 -22.35 -8.29 -22.89
N ILE A 47 -22.49 -7.22 -23.69
CA ILE A 47 -23.36 -6.07 -23.52
C ILE A 47 -24.82 -6.51 -23.68
N SER A 48 -25.66 -6.19 -22.71
CA SER A 48 -27.10 -6.00 -22.90
C SER A 48 -27.58 -4.89 -21.97
N ASN A 49 -28.09 -3.81 -22.59
CA ASN A 49 -28.79 -2.72 -21.93
C ASN A 49 -30.12 -3.26 -21.37
N ASP A 50 -30.23 -3.38 -20.06
CA ASP A 50 -31.51 -3.25 -19.36
C ASP A 50 -31.27 -2.64 -17.98
N VAL A 51 -31.89 -1.48 -17.74
CA VAL A 51 -31.74 -0.71 -16.50
C VAL A 51 -32.85 -1.12 -15.55
N THR A 52 -32.53 -2.01 -14.62
CA THR A 52 -33.29 -2.19 -13.39
C THR A 52 -32.39 -1.85 -12.21
N VAL A 53 -32.60 -0.67 -11.62
CA VAL A 53 -31.88 -0.22 -10.44
C VAL A 53 -32.53 -0.87 -9.21
N ASP A 54 -32.16 -2.11 -8.93
CA ASP A 54 -32.53 -2.79 -7.68
C ASP A 54 -31.72 -2.18 -6.52
N LEU A 55 -32.37 -1.30 -5.76
CA LEU A 55 -31.85 -0.72 -4.52
C LEU A 55 -31.95 -1.75 -3.38
N GLY A 56 -31.20 -2.84 -3.52
CA GLY A 56 -30.99 -3.80 -2.44
C GLY A 56 -30.28 -3.16 -1.23
N PRO A 57 -30.47 -3.68 -0.01
CA PRO A 57 -29.86 -3.13 1.20
C PRO A 57 -28.34 -3.06 1.04
N ALA A 58 -27.76 -1.93 1.45
CA ALA A 58 -26.34 -1.61 1.32
C ALA A 58 -25.46 -2.85 1.58
N ARG A 59 -24.89 -3.38 0.49
CA ARG A 59 -24.02 -4.56 0.49
C ARG A 59 -23.04 -4.46 1.64
N ALA A 60 -23.10 -5.41 2.58
CA ALA A 60 -22.17 -5.51 3.68
C ALA A 60 -20.75 -5.36 3.12
N ARG A 61 -19.99 -4.37 3.63
CA ARG A 61 -18.62 -4.12 3.18
C ARG A 61 -17.87 -5.46 3.25
N PRO A 62 -17.16 -5.86 2.18
CA PRO A 62 -16.50 -7.15 2.15
C PRO A 62 -15.62 -7.31 3.39
N ALA A 63 -15.60 -8.54 3.93
CA ALA A 63 -14.68 -8.94 4.97
C ALA A 63 -13.26 -8.46 4.61
N ARG A 64 -12.51 -7.99 5.62
CA ARG A 64 -11.17 -7.41 5.43
C ARG A 64 -10.35 -8.31 4.50
N LEU A 65 -9.78 -7.69 3.47
CA LEU A 65 -8.85 -8.35 2.56
C LEU A 65 -7.65 -8.87 3.36
N SER A 66 -7.01 -9.93 2.85
CA SER A 66 -5.71 -10.35 3.38
C SER A 66 -4.69 -9.23 3.18
N ALA A 67 -3.67 -9.12 4.03
CA ALA A 67 -2.58 -8.14 3.86
C ALA A 67 -1.95 -8.21 2.45
N LYS A 68 -1.89 -9.41 1.87
CA LYS A 68 -1.43 -9.62 0.49
C LYS A 68 -2.37 -9.04 -0.56
N ASP A 69 -3.68 -9.12 -0.33
CA ASP A 69 -4.69 -8.56 -1.23
C ASP A 69 -4.77 -7.03 -1.09
N ASP A 70 -4.62 -6.50 0.13
CA ASP A 70 -4.49 -5.07 0.38
C ASP A 70 -3.27 -4.49 -0.36
N ALA A 71 -2.12 -5.16 -0.29
CA ALA A 71 -0.92 -4.73 -1.01
C ALA A 71 -1.14 -4.66 -2.52
N LYS A 72 -1.83 -5.66 -3.11
CA LYS A 72 -2.19 -5.65 -4.54
C LYS A 72 -3.14 -4.51 -4.90
N LEU A 73 -4.13 -4.24 -4.05
CA LEU A 73 -5.08 -3.15 -4.25
C LEU A 73 -4.37 -1.79 -4.19
N ILE A 74 -3.48 -1.59 -3.21
CA ILE A 74 -2.67 -0.38 -3.06
C ILE A 74 -1.77 -0.21 -4.29
N PHE A 75 -1.10 -1.27 -4.72
CA PHE A 75 -0.26 -1.24 -5.91
C PHE A 75 -1.07 -0.86 -7.16
N GLY A 76 -2.21 -1.50 -7.39
CA GLY A 76 -3.09 -1.19 -8.53
C GLY A 76 -3.56 0.26 -8.52
N THR A 77 -3.91 0.79 -7.34
CA THR A 77 -4.29 2.20 -7.18
C THR A 77 -3.15 3.14 -7.58
N ILE A 78 -1.93 2.90 -7.07
CA ILE A 78 -0.74 3.70 -7.39
C ILE A 78 -0.41 3.61 -8.87
N PHE A 79 -0.47 2.42 -9.46
CA PHE A 79 -0.20 2.20 -10.87
C PHE A 79 -1.14 3.02 -11.76
N SER A 80 -2.45 2.97 -11.48
CA SER A 80 -3.45 3.76 -12.19
C SER A 80 -3.24 5.26 -12.03
N LEU A 81 -2.98 5.73 -10.80
CA LEU A 81 -2.78 7.15 -10.52
C LEU A 81 -1.49 7.69 -11.14
N ARG A 82 -0.39 6.93 -11.10
CA ARG A 82 0.88 7.31 -11.73
C ARG A 82 0.73 7.45 -13.24
N ASN A 83 0.00 6.53 -13.88
CA ASN A 83 -0.31 6.62 -15.31
C ASN A 83 -1.20 7.83 -15.62
N MET A 84 -2.20 8.11 -14.78
CA MET A 84 -3.07 9.28 -14.93
C MET A 84 -2.28 10.59 -14.82
N VAL A 85 -1.43 10.72 -13.80
CA VAL A 85 -0.58 11.91 -13.59
C VAL A 85 0.32 12.14 -14.80
N ARG A 86 1.01 11.10 -15.30
CA ARG A 86 1.85 11.22 -16.51
C ARG A 86 1.07 11.67 -17.74
N LYS A 87 -0.13 11.11 -17.96
CA LYS A 87 -0.97 11.48 -19.11
C LYS A 87 -1.52 12.90 -19.03
N LEU A 88 -1.73 13.43 -17.83
CA LEU A 88 -2.29 14.77 -17.63
C LEU A 88 -1.21 15.85 -17.46
N GLY A 89 -0.12 15.53 -16.78
CA GLY A 89 0.97 16.46 -16.42
C GLY A 89 2.20 16.37 -17.32
N GLY A 90 2.29 15.37 -18.20
CA GLY A 90 3.45 15.13 -19.07
C GLY A 90 4.49 14.19 -18.43
N ASP A 91 5.58 13.95 -19.16
CA ASP A 91 6.57 12.91 -18.82
C ASP A 91 7.39 13.22 -17.56
N ASP A 92 7.54 14.50 -17.24
CA ASP A 92 8.30 15.00 -16.08
C ASP A 92 7.49 14.94 -14.77
N ASP A 93 6.16 14.82 -14.85
CA ASP A 93 5.31 14.80 -13.67
C ASP A 93 5.24 13.40 -13.05
N ASN A 94 5.33 13.35 -11.73
CA ASN A 94 5.36 12.10 -10.97
C ASN A 94 4.37 12.15 -9.83
N PHE A 95 3.64 11.05 -9.66
CA PHE A 95 2.72 10.90 -8.54
C PHE A 95 3.46 11.01 -7.20
N ILE A 96 2.94 11.83 -6.28
CA ILE A 96 3.57 12.09 -4.96
C ILE A 96 2.69 11.54 -3.83
N SER A 97 1.42 11.91 -3.80
CA SER A 97 0.50 11.52 -2.72
C SER A 97 -0.96 11.75 -3.14
N TYR A 98 -1.88 11.04 -2.50
CA TYR A 98 -3.31 11.39 -2.51
C TYR A 98 -3.86 11.40 -1.09
N ARG A 99 -4.90 12.20 -0.86
CA ARG A 99 -5.60 12.30 0.42
C ARG A 99 -7.06 11.93 0.22
N THR A 100 -7.57 11.12 1.12
CA THR A 100 -9.00 10.84 1.28
C THR A 100 -9.53 11.53 2.54
N GLY A 101 -10.82 11.38 2.85
CA GLY A 101 -11.38 11.85 4.11
C GLY A 101 -10.87 11.11 5.35
N GLN A 102 -10.15 9.99 5.18
CA GLN A 102 -9.80 9.07 6.27
C GLN A 102 -8.30 8.82 6.43
N TYR A 103 -7.54 8.92 5.35
CA TYR A 103 -6.10 8.73 5.36
C TYR A 103 -5.44 9.48 4.20
N LYS A 104 -4.13 9.62 4.28
CA LYS A 104 -3.28 10.12 3.20
C LYS A 104 -2.22 9.08 2.86
N LEU A 105 -2.09 8.77 1.57
CA LEU A 105 -1.07 7.88 1.04
C LEU A 105 0.06 8.71 0.47
N HIS A 106 1.28 8.40 0.88
CA HIS A 106 2.51 9.00 0.38
C HIS A 106 3.29 7.98 -0.44
N TYR A 107 3.87 8.43 -1.55
CA TYR A 107 4.59 7.59 -2.50
C TYR A 107 5.98 8.16 -2.77
N TYR A 108 6.96 7.27 -2.80
CA TYR A 108 8.32 7.57 -3.21
C TYR A 108 8.86 6.43 -4.07
N GLU A 109 9.35 6.76 -5.25
CA GLU A 109 9.97 5.83 -6.19
C GLU A 109 11.44 6.18 -6.37
N THR A 110 12.28 5.15 -6.29
CA THR A 110 13.72 5.25 -6.52
C THR A 110 14.05 5.07 -8.00
N LEU A 111 15.27 5.46 -8.40
CA LEU A 111 15.75 5.24 -9.78
C LEU A 111 15.86 3.76 -10.15
N THR A 112 16.01 2.87 -9.16
CA THR A 112 16.01 1.41 -9.33
C THR A 112 14.60 0.80 -9.35
N ASN A 113 13.56 1.65 -9.38
CA ASN A 113 12.15 1.28 -9.47
C ASN A 113 11.59 0.55 -8.24
N ILE A 114 12.27 0.69 -7.08
CA ILE A 114 11.76 0.30 -5.77
C ILE A 114 10.82 1.39 -5.27
N LYS A 115 9.64 1.00 -4.77
CA LYS A 115 8.54 1.90 -4.41
C LYS A 115 8.26 1.79 -2.92
N PHE A 116 8.33 2.92 -2.24
CA PHE A 116 8.03 3.07 -0.83
C PHE A 116 6.68 3.75 -0.69
N VAL A 117 5.78 3.13 0.08
CA VAL A 117 4.41 3.59 0.27
C VAL A 117 4.11 3.66 1.75
N MET A 118 3.52 4.77 2.19
CA MET A 118 3.13 4.96 3.58
C MET A 118 1.73 5.55 3.68
N LEU A 119 0.88 4.95 4.51
CA LEU A 119 -0.44 5.46 4.85
C LEU A 119 -0.38 6.13 6.21
N THR A 120 -0.91 7.34 6.28
CA THR A 120 -0.89 8.18 7.49
C THR A 120 -2.24 8.87 7.69
N ASP A 121 -2.41 9.56 8.81
CA ASP A 121 -3.54 10.47 9.00
C ASP A 121 -3.55 11.61 7.95
N THR A 122 -4.74 12.09 7.66
CA THR A 122 -5.08 13.16 6.73
C THR A 122 -4.40 14.50 7.02
N GLN A 123 -4.04 14.77 8.28
CA GLN A 123 -3.35 16.00 8.69
C GLN A 123 -1.84 15.96 8.42
N SER A 124 -1.31 14.80 8.01
CA SER A 124 0.12 14.64 7.78
C SER A 124 0.60 15.44 6.57
N LEU A 125 1.70 16.18 6.77
CA LEU A 125 2.45 16.84 5.69
C LEU A 125 2.98 15.80 4.70
N ASN A 126 3.51 16.25 3.55
CA ASN A 126 4.09 15.34 2.57
C ASN A 126 5.31 14.59 3.17
N MET A 127 5.27 13.27 3.15
CA MET A 127 6.31 12.41 3.74
C MET A 127 7.37 11.93 2.75
N ARG A 128 7.46 12.51 1.55
CA ARG A 128 8.47 12.11 0.55
C ARG A 128 9.90 12.14 1.10
N ASN A 129 10.27 13.16 1.87
CA ASN A 129 11.59 13.26 2.49
C ASN A 129 11.82 12.14 3.51
N VAL A 130 10.79 11.80 4.28
CA VAL A 130 10.82 10.70 5.26
C VAL A 130 11.00 9.36 4.57
N LEU A 131 10.26 9.11 3.49
CA LEU A 131 10.40 7.90 2.66
C LEU A 131 11.81 7.79 2.04
N HIS A 132 12.39 8.91 1.60
CA HIS A 132 13.76 8.95 1.12
C HIS A 132 14.78 8.60 2.22
N GLN A 133 14.59 9.10 3.44
CA GLN A 133 15.46 8.75 4.58
C GLN A 133 15.34 7.25 4.95
N ILE A 134 14.14 6.67 4.88
CA ILE A 134 13.95 5.22 5.05
C ILE A 134 14.72 4.45 3.97
N TYR A 135 14.69 4.91 2.72
CA TYR A 135 15.47 4.29 1.66
C TYR A 135 16.99 4.33 1.96
N VAL A 136 17.55 5.52 2.19
CA VAL A 136 19.01 5.69 2.31
C VAL A 136 19.56 5.08 3.60
N ASN A 137 18.92 5.32 4.73
CA ASN A 137 19.51 4.98 6.04
C ASN A 137 19.09 3.60 6.55
N LEU A 138 17.95 3.07 6.09
CA LEU A 138 17.42 1.80 6.60
C LEU A 138 17.48 0.72 5.51
N TYR A 139 16.85 0.96 4.36
CA TYR A 139 16.76 -0.07 3.31
C TYR A 139 18.14 -0.39 2.73
N VAL A 140 18.92 0.62 2.34
CA VAL A 140 20.27 0.39 1.81
C VAL A 140 21.17 -0.25 2.87
N GLU A 141 21.08 0.21 4.12
CA GLU A 141 21.97 -0.24 5.21
C GLU A 141 21.71 -1.68 5.66
N PHE A 142 20.44 -2.04 5.87
CA PHE A 142 20.08 -3.32 6.49
C PHE A 142 19.61 -4.38 5.49
N VAL A 143 19.18 -3.97 4.29
CA VAL A 143 18.70 -4.88 3.25
C VAL A 143 19.74 -4.99 2.15
N VAL A 144 20.09 -3.90 1.45
CA VAL A 144 20.98 -3.96 0.27
C VAL A 144 22.40 -4.35 0.63
N LYS A 145 22.95 -3.84 1.74
CA LYS A 145 24.30 -4.19 2.20
C LYS A 145 24.38 -5.57 2.86
N ASN A 146 23.26 -6.27 3.07
CA ASN A 146 23.26 -7.59 3.66
C ASN A 146 23.59 -8.65 2.59
N PRO A 147 24.80 -9.27 2.63
CA PRO A 147 25.23 -10.22 1.61
C PRO A 147 24.45 -11.54 1.65
N LEU A 148 23.68 -11.79 2.71
CA LEU A 148 22.84 -12.98 2.85
C LEU A 148 21.45 -12.79 2.25
N SER A 149 21.08 -11.56 1.87
CA SER A 149 19.78 -11.29 1.27
C SER A 149 19.81 -11.52 -0.24
N PRO A 150 18.84 -12.26 -0.81
CA PRO A 150 18.79 -12.51 -2.24
C PRO A 150 18.45 -11.22 -3.01
N VAL A 151 19.02 -11.08 -4.21
CA VAL A 151 18.74 -9.95 -5.11
C VAL A 151 17.28 -10.01 -5.57
N GLU A 152 16.62 -8.84 -5.66
CA GLU A 152 15.19 -8.67 -5.96
C GLU A 152 14.22 -9.23 -4.89
N HIS A 153 14.73 -9.86 -3.82
CA HIS A 153 13.95 -10.30 -2.65
C HIS A 153 12.67 -11.09 -3.01
N PRO A 154 12.77 -12.23 -3.71
CA PRO A 154 11.60 -13.03 -4.09
C PRO A 154 10.76 -13.37 -2.87
N GLY A 155 9.47 -13.03 -2.92
CA GLY A 155 8.56 -13.24 -1.79
C GLY A 155 8.87 -12.43 -0.52
N GLY A 156 9.76 -11.43 -0.59
CA GLY A 156 10.20 -10.61 0.54
C GLY A 156 11.37 -11.19 1.35
N GLU A 157 12.02 -12.24 0.85
CA GLU A 157 13.13 -12.88 1.54
C GLU A 157 14.31 -11.93 1.76
N GLY A 158 14.76 -11.82 3.02
CA GLY A 158 15.88 -10.97 3.42
C GLY A 158 15.54 -9.49 3.67
N VAL A 159 14.33 -9.03 3.37
CA VAL A 159 13.90 -7.64 3.62
C VAL A 159 13.42 -7.44 5.05
N ALA A 160 12.63 -8.39 5.56
CA ALA A 160 12.11 -8.39 6.94
C ALA A 160 13.17 -8.89 7.96
N ASN A 161 14.36 -8.28 7.92
CA ASN A 161 15.38 -8.50 8.94
C ASN A 161 14.99 -7.75 10.22
N GLU A 162 15.21 -8.38 11.39
CA GLU A 162 14.99 -7.77 12.71
C GLU A 162 15.63 -6.39 12.85
N LEU A 163 16.86 -6.21 12.35
CA LEU A 163 17.54 -4.91 12.39
C LEU A 163 16.78 -3.84 11.59
N PHE A 164 16.30 -4.20 10.40
CA PHE A 164 15.51 -3.30 9.57
C PHE A 164 14.18 -2.97 10.24
N GLU A 165 13.48 -3.97 10.78
CA GLU A 165 12.18 -3.76 11.42
C GLU A 165 12.26 -2.90 12.68
N LEU A 166 13.28 -3.14 13.52
CA LEU A 166 13.52 -2.36 14.73
C LEU A 166 13.91 -0.92 14.40
N ALA A 167 14.82 -0.72 13.43
CA ALA A 167 15.21 0.61 12.98
C ALA A 167 14.01 1.37 12.38
N LEU A 168 13.18 0.69 11.58
CA LEU A 168 11.97 1.26 11.00
C LEU A 168 10.97 1.68 12.07
N ASP A 169 10.74 0.85 13.09
CA ASP A 169 9.83 1.18 14.19
C ASP A 169 10.32 2.37 15.01
N GLN A 170 11.61 2.43 15.32
CA GLN A 170 12.20 3.56 16.02
C GLN A 170 12.09 4.84 15.18
N PHE A 171 12.38 4.73 13.89
CA PHE A 171 12.32 5.86 12.97
C PHE A 171 10.88 6.40 12.85
N VAL A 172 9.89 5.52 12.63
CA VAL A 172 8.48 5.93 12.53
C VAL A 172 7.97 6.57 13.82
N LYS A 173 8.36 6.03 14.98
CA LYS A 173 8.04 6.64 16.29
C LYS A 173 8.67 8.01 16.47
N GLY A 174 9.87 8.25 15.94
CA GLY A 174 10.56 9.54 16.02
C GLY A 174 10.01 10.61 15.06
N VAL A 175 9.32 10.18 14.00
CA VAL A 175 8.69 11.09 13.01
C VAL A 175 7.26 11.49 13.42
N VAL A 176 6.61 10.69 14.27
CA VAL A 176 5.23 10.87 14.77
C VAL A 176 5.10 11.99 15.80
#